data_AF-A0A2U8X2G3-F1
#
_entry.id   AF-A0A2U8X2G3-F1
#
_cell.length_a   1.000
_cell.length_b   1.000
_cell.length_c   1.000
_cell.angle_alpha   90.00
_cell.angle_beta   90.00
_cell.angle_gamma   90.00
#
_symmetry.space_group_name_H-M   'P 1'
#
loop_
_entity.id
_entity.type
_entity.pdbx_description
1 polymer ?
#
loop_
_entity_poly.entity_id
_entity_poly.type
_entity_poly.pdbx_seq_one_letter_code
_entity_poly.pdbx_strand_id
1 'polypeptide(L)'
;MIAIDSAKFRKCMALAVGGSTEGERKAGQAAAARVAVAAGLSFEEAERLARQHPEPDEGLLDAFSEAMARVIAEAVAEAFRSVQEEIARQLAARDQERRAAARELRRQQKAAAAAYEREMAEWPERAKAEQAERDRIWAEQRRQARESAAGATEASR
;
A
#
# COMPACT_ATOMS: atom_id res chain seq x y z
N MET A 1 42.74 -48.32 -9.78
CA MET A 1 42.84 -47.33 -10.88
C MET A 1 41.75 -46.30 -10.64
N ILE A 2 42.13 -45.08 -10.24
CA ILE A 2 41.16 -44.03 -9.88
C ILE A 2 40.66 -43.42 -11.20
N ALA A 3 39.35 -43.43 -11.43
CA ALA A 3 38.78 -42.79 -12.62
C ALA A 3 39.01 -41.27 -12.53
N ILE A 4 39.47 -40.66 -13.62
CA ILE A 4 39.62 -39.20 -13.71
C ILE A 4 38.24 -38.53 -13.69
N ASP A 5 38.08 -37.51 -12.83
CA ASP A 5 36.91 -36.62 -12.87
C ASP A 5 37.04 -35.70 -14.10
N SER A 6 36.55 -36.20 -15.23
CA SER A 6 36.66 -35.54 -16.54
C SER A 6 35.99 -34.17 -16.56
N ALA A 7 34.89 -33.99 -15.83
CA ALA A 7 34.19 -32.70 -15.74
C ALA A 7 35.03 -31.66 -14.98
N LYS A 8 35.63 -32.07 -13.85
CA LYS A 8 36.54 -31.21 -13.08
C LYS A 8 37.80 -30.85 -13.88
N PHE A 9 38.38 -31.82 -14.60
CA PHE A 9 39.52 -31.58 -15.48
C PHE A 9 39.16 -30.57 -16.59
N ARG A 10 38.03 -30.77 -17.28
CA ARG A 10 37.55 -29.82 -18.32
C ARG A 10 37.30 -28.43 -17.77
N LYS A 11 36.70 -28.29 -16.59
CA LYS A 11 36.50 -26.98 -15.96
C LYS A 11 37.82 -26.26 -15.67
N CYS A 12 38.84 -26.98 -15.19
CA CYS A 12 40.17 -26.41 -15.00
C CYS A 12 40.82 -26.01 -16.34
N MET A 13 40.61 -26.79 -17.41
CA MET A 13 41.07 -26.46 -18.76
C MET A 13 40.34 -25.25 -19.36
N ALA A 14 39.03 -25.12 -19.13
CA ALA A 14 38.26 -23.95 -19.53
C ALA A 14 38.79 -22.66 -18.88
N LEU A 15 39.16 -22.72 -17.59
CA LEU A 15 39.82 -21.60 -16.90
C LEU A 15 41.25 -21.35 -17.42
N ALA A 16 41.99 -22.40 -17.77
CA ALA A 16 43.34 -22.29 -18.33
C ALA A 16 43.35 -21.55 -19.69
N VAL A 17 42.31 -21.75 -20.51
CA VAL A 17 42.19 -21.17 -21.85
C VAL A 17 41.44 -19.84 -21.83
N GLY A 18 40.32 -19.76 -21.11
CA GLY A 18 39.39 -18.62 -21.08
C GLY A 18 39.54 -17.69 -19.87
N GLY A 19 40.53 -17.91 -19.00
CA GLY A 19 40.77 -17.04 -17.84
C GLY A 19 41.03 -15.59 -18.26
N SER A 20 40.40 -14.65 -17.55
CA SER A 20 40.44 -13.21 -17.84
C SER A 20 41.84 -12.64 -17.60
N THR A 21 42.52 -13.13 -16.56
CA THR A 21 43.88 -12.71 -16.20
C THR A 21 44.91 -13.82 -16.44
N GLU A 22 46.19 -13.42 -16.58
CA GLU A 22 47.29 -14.38 -16.68
C GLU A 22 47.40 -15.27 -15.42
N GLY A 23 47.12 -14.71 -14.24
CA GLY A 23 47.08 -15.44 -12.98
C GLY A 23 46.01 -16.53 -12.95
N GLU A 24 44.82 -16.22 -13.46
CA GLU A 24 43.72 -17.20 -13.59
C GLU A 24 44.05 -18.33 -14.56
N ARG A 25 44.65 -18.00 -15.72
CA ARG A 25 45.07 -19.02 -16.70
C ARG A 25 46.12 -19.97 -16.11
N LYS A 26 47.14 -19.42 -15.44
CA LYS A 26 48.17 -20.21 -14.75
C LYS A 26 47.59 -21.06 -13.61
N ALA A 27 46.65 -20.52 -12.83
CA ALA A 27 45.96 -21.25 -11.78
C ALA A 27 45.11 -22.41 -12.35
N GLY A 28 44.43 -22.19 -13.49
CA GLY A 28 43.68 -23.20 -14.22
C GLY A 28 44.58 -24.34 -14.70
N GLN A 29 45.73 -24.03 -15.31
CA GLN A 29 46.71 -25.03 -15.75
C GLN A 29 47.26 -25.86 -14.57
N ALA A 30 47.65 -25.20 -13.48
CA ALA A 30 48.15 -25.87 -12.29
C ALA A 30 47.08 -26.76 -11.64
N ALA A 31 45.82 -26.32 -11.64
CA ALA A 31 44.71 -27.13 -11.14
C ALA A 31 44.44 -28.35 -12.02
N ALA A 32 44.43 -28.20 -13.35
CA ALA A 32 44.27 -29.30 -14.29
C ALA A 32 45.40 -30.34 -14.15
N ALA A 33 46.65 -29.89 -14.01
CA ALA A 33 47.79 -30.77 -13.75
C ALA A 33 47.63 -31.59 -12.46
N ARG A 34 47.17 -30.97 -11.37
CA ARG A 34 46.89 -31.69 -10.11
C ARG A 34 45.79 -32.74 -10.27
N VAL A 35 44.76 -32.46 -11.07
CA VAL A 35 43.68 -33.42 -11.35
C VAL A 35 44.19 -34.61 -12.17
N ALA A 36 45.05 -34.38 -13.17
CA ALA A 36 45.68 -35.46 -13.95
C ALA A 36 46.59 -36.34 -13.06
N VAL A 37 47.47 -35.72 -12.27
CA VAL A 37 48.38 -36.44 -11.36
C VAL A 37 47.63 -37.26 -10.32
N ALA A 38 46.55 -36.71 -9.74
CA ALA A 38 45.71 -37.43 -8.77
C ALA A 38 45.03 -38.68 -9.37
N ALA A 39 44.79 -38.67 -10.69
CA ALA A 39 44.27 -39.82 -11.43
C ALA A 39 45.37 -40.78 -11.92
N GLY A 40 46.65 -40.47 -11.68
CA GLY A 40 47.79 -41.26 -12.15
C GLY A 40 48.03 -41.18 -13.66
N LEU A 41 47.58 -40.09 -14.29
CA LEU A 41 47.67 -39.86 -15.74
C LEU A 41 48.66 -38.74 -16.05
N SER A 42 49.26 -38.79 -17.24
CA SER A 42 49.92 -37.62 -17.79
C SER A 42 48.89 -36.53 -18.15
N PHE A 43 49.34 -35.28 -18.22
CA PHE A 43 48.48 -34.17 -18.59
C PHE A 43 47.86 -34.36 -19.98
N GLU A 44 48.64 -34.86 -20.94
CA GLU A 44 48.20 -35.14 -22.32
C GLU A 44 47.21 -36.31 -22.38
N GLU A 45 47.40 -37.34 -21.55
CA GLU A 45 46.46 -38.46 -21.45
C GLU A 45 45.12 -38.03 -20.85
N ALA A 46 45.17 -37.19 -19.80
CA ALA A 46 43.99 -36.60 -19.19
C ALA A 46 43.23 -35.69 -20.17
N GLU A 47 43.95 -34.90 -20.97
CA GLU A 47 43.36 -34.07 -22.02
C GLU A 47 42.66 -34.90 -23.10
N ARG A 48 43.31 -35.97 -23.57
CA ARG A 48 42.73 -36.88 -24.56
C ARG A 48 41.45 -37.53 -24.04
N LEU A 49 41.43 -37.98 -22.79
CA LEU A 49 40.25 -38.58 -22.16
C LEU A 49 39.12 -37.56 -21.96
N ALA A 50 39.47 -36.34 -21.54
CA ALA A 50 38.50 -35.27 -21.33
C ALA A 50 37.76 -34.89 -22.63
N ARG A 51 38.45 -34.95 -23.78
CA ARG A 51 37.90 -34.70 -25.12
C ARG A 51 36.99 -35.82 -25.65
N GLN A 52 37.09 -37.04 -25.12
CA GLN A 52 36.30 -38.19 -25.57
C GLN A 52 34.88 -38.23 -24.97
N HIS A 53 34.64 -37.50 -23.88
CA HIS A 53 33.34 -37.41 -23.26
C HIS A 53 32.61 -36.14 -23.75
N PRO A 54 31.49 -36.27 -24.49
CA PRO A 54 30.73 -35.10 -24.96
C PRO A 54 30.20 -34.27 -23.78
N GLU A 55 30.14 -32.95 -23.96
CA GLU A 55 29.48 -32.04 -23.02
C GLU A 55 27.98 -32.39 -22.92
N PRO A 56 27.34 -32.18 -21.76
CA PRO A 56 25.89 -32.31 -21.64
C PRO A 56 25.21 -31.30 -22.56
N ASP A 57 24.13 -31.74 -23.22
CA ASP A 57 23.41 -30.98 -24.25
C ASP A 57 22.77 -29.71 -23.68
N GLU A 58 23.40 -28.56 -23.94
CA GLU A 58 22.99 -27.24 -23.41
C GLU A 58 21.55 -26.86 -23.84
N GLY A 59 21.07 -27.39 -24.97
CA GLY A 59 19.72 -27.13 -25.47
C GLY A 59 18.59 -27.65 -24.57
N LEU A 60 18.84 -28.70 -23.78
CA LEU A 60 17.85 -29.24 -22.86
C LEU A 60 17.66 -28.33 -21.63
N LEU A 61 18.74 -27.72 -21.15
CA LEU A 61 18.72 -26.85 -19.97
C LEU A 61 18.05 -25.51 -20.28
N ASP A 62 18.29 -24.96 -21.47
CA ASP A 62 17.65 -23.73 -21.93
C ASP A 62 16.14 -23.91 -22.13
N ALA A 63 15.72 -25.02 -22.75
CA ALA A 63 14.30 -25.32 -22.93
C ALA A 63 13.56 -25.50 -21.60
N PHE A 64 14.20 -26.12 -20.60
CA PHE A 64 13.64 -26.26 -19.26
C PHE A 64 13.53 -24.90 -18.55
N SER A 65 14.55 -24.04 -18.68
CA SER A 65 14.55 -22.68 -18.13
C SER A 65 13.42 -21.83 -18.71
N GLU A 66 13.19 -21.90 -20.03
CA GLU A 66 12.11 -21.16 -20.70
C GLU A 66 10.72 -21.65 -20.27
N ALA A 67 10.52 -22.96 -20.14
CA ALA A 67 9.27 -23.53 -19.64
C ALA A 67 8.95 -23.06 -18.22
N MET A 68 9.96 -23.05 -17.33
CA MET A 68 9.82 -22.53 -15.97
C MET A 68 9.49 -21.03 -15.95
N ALA A 69 10.13 -20.23 -16.80
CA ALA A 69 9.84 -18.81 -16.91
C ALA A 69 8.39 -18.53 -17.30
N ARG A 70 7.82 -19.32 -18.22
CA ARG A 70 6.41 -19.21 -18.63
C ARG A 70 5.44 -19.51 -17.49
N VAL A 71 5.67 -20.61 -16.75
CA VAL A 71 4.84 -20.98 -15.59
C VAL A 71 4.85 -19.89 -14.51
N ILE A 72 6.03 -19.30 -14.24
CA ILE A 72 6.16 -18.20 -13.29
C ILE A 72 5.40 -16.97 -13.79
N ALA A 73 5.52 -16.62 -15.08
CA ALA A 73 4.84 -15.47 -15.65
C ALA A 73 3.31 -15.60 -15.60
N GLU A 74 2.77 -16.78 -15.88
CA GLU A 74 1.33 -17.06 -15.80
C GLU A 74 0.81 -16.95 -14.37
N ALA A 75 1.53 -17.52 -13.40
CA ALA A 75 1.17 -17.43 -11.98
C ALA A 75 1.18 -15.98 -11.48
N VAL A 76 2.18 -15.20 -11.88
CA VAL A 76 2.27 -13.77 -11.55
C VAL A 76 1.11 -12.99 -12.19
N ALA A 77 0.79 -13.25 -13.47
CA ALA A 77 -0.31 -12.58 -14.15
C ALA A 77 -1.67 -12.86 -13.47
N GLU A 78 -1.90 -14.10 -13.03
CA GLU A 78 -3.11 -14.47 -12.28
C GLU A 78 -3.18 -13.77 -10.92
N ALA A 79 -2.06 -13.73 -10.18
CA ALA A 79 -2.00 -13.00 -8.91
C ALA A 79 -2.32 -11.50 -9.10
N PHE A 80 -1.77 -10.87 -10.15
CA PHE A 80 -2.09 -9.48 -10.45
C PHE A 80 -3.57 -9.28 -10.81
N ARG A 81 -4.19 -10.18 -11.57
CA ARG A 81 -5.64 -10.11 -11.85
C ARG A 81 -6.46 -10.16 -10.56
N SER A 82 -6.18 -11.11 -9.67
CA SER A 82 -6.87 -11.23 -8.39
C SER A 82 -6.73 -9.98 -7.53
N VAL A 83 -5.52 -9.39 -7.48
CA VAL A 83 -5.28 -8.13 -6.76
C VAL A 83 -6.08 -6.98 -7.36
N GLN A 84 -6.14 -6.85 -8.70
CA GLN A 84 -6.93 -5.80 -9.35
C GLN A 84 -8.43 -5.94 -9.05
N GLU A 85 -8.96 -7.15 -9.04
CA GLU A 85 -10.36 -7.42 -8.68
C GLU A 85 -10.66 -7.07 -7.22
N GLU A 86 -9.74 -7.37 -6.30
CA GLU A 86 -9.88 -7.00 -4.90
C GLU A 86 -9.85 -5.47 -4.71
N ILE A 87 -8.92 -4.78 -5.39
CA ILE A 87 -8.86 -3.31 -5.38
C ILE A 87 -10.15 -2.72 -5.92
N ALA A 88 -10.67 -3.25 -7.04
CA ALA A 88 -11.94 -2.79 -7.62
C ALA A 88 -13.12 -2.98 -6.65
N ARG A 89 -13.18 -4.13 -5.95
CA ARG A 89 -14.20 -4.38 -4.93
C ARG A 89 -14.11 -3.41 -3.75
N GLN A 90 -12.90 -3.14 -3.27
CA GLN A 90 -12.68 -2.19 -2.17
C GLN A 90 -13.05 -0.76 -2.56
N LEU A 91 -12.70 -0.34 -3.78
CA LEU A 91 -13.09 0.98 -4.30
C LEU A 91 -14.60 1.10 -4.44
N ALA A 92 -15.27 0.07 -4.95
CA ALA A 92 -16.72 0.05 -5.07
C ALA A 92 -17.42 0.12 -3.70
N ALA A 93 -16.93 -0.64 -2.70
CA ALA A 93 -17.44 -0.59 -1.33
C ALA A 93 -17.29 0.81 -0.71
N ARG A 94 -16.09 1.41 -0.83
CA ARG A 94 -15.83 2.78 -0.36
C ARG A 94 -16.72 3.81 -1.05
N ASP A 95 -16.98 3.68 -2.35
CA ASP A 95 -17.88 4.59 -3.05
C ASP A 95 -19.32 4.45 -2.58
N GLN A 96 -19.79 3.22 -2.31
CA GLN A 96 -21.10 2.98 -1.71
C GLN A 96 -21.23 3.60 -0.32
N GLU A 97 -20.23 3.43 0.54
CA GLU A 97 -20.17 4.06 1.87
C GLU A 97 -20.22 5.58 1.78
N ARG A 98 -19.41 6.18 0.89
CA ARG A 98 -19.41 7.63 0.66
C ARG A 98 -20.77 8.13 0.20
N ARG A 99 -21.43 7.42 -0.72
CA ARG A 99 -22.78 7.77 -1.19
C ARG A 99 -23.81 7.65 -0.07
N ALA A 100 -23.73 6.61 0.76
CA ALA A 100 -24.62 6.44 1.91
C ALA A 100 -24.44 7.57 2.94
N ALA A 101 -23.19 7.87 3.30
CA ALA A 101 -22.86 8.97 4.21
C ALA A 101 -23.34 10.33 3.67
N ALA A 102 -23.15 10.59 2.37
CA ALA A 102 -23.63 11.83 1.74
C ALA A 102 -25.16 11.95 1.75
N ARG A 103 -25.89 10.84 1.58
CA ARG A 103 -27.36 10.83 1.71
C ARG A 103 -27.77 11.13 3.14
N GLU A 104 -27.09 10.53 4.11
CA GLU A 104 -27.39 10.75 5.52
C GLU A 104 -27.12 12.19 5.96
N LEU A 105 -25.99 12.75 5.56
CA LEU A 105 -25.66 14.15 5.82
C LEU A 105 -26.73 15.09 5.24
N ARG A 106 -27.22 14.83 4.02
CA ARG A 106 -28.32 15.61 3.42
C ARG A 106 -29.62 15.49 4.22
N ARG A 107 -29.94 14.30 4.74
CA ARG A 107 -31.11 14.10 5.60
C ARG A 107 -30.99 14.92 6.89
N GLN A 108 -29.82 14.89 7.53
CA GLN A 108 -29.54 15.66 8.73
C GLN A 108 -29.61 17.17 8.47
N GLN A 109 -29.00 17.65 7.38
CA GLN A 109 -29.07 19.06 7.00
C GLN A 109 -30.51 19.52 6.74
N LYS A 110 -31.31 18.70 6.06
CA LYS A 110 -32.73 19.00 5.82
C LYS A 110 -33.53 19.04 7.12
N ALA A 111 -33.27 18.10 8.03
CA ALA A 111 -33.93 18.07 9.35
C ALA A 111 -33.54 19.29 10.20
N ALA A 112 -32.26 19.65 10.22
CA ALA A 112 -31.76 20.83 10.92
C ALA A 112 -32.35 22.13 10.35
N ALA A 113 -32.39 22.26 9.01
CA ALA A 113 -33.01 23.41 8.35
C ALA A 113 -34.50 23.52 8.69
N ALA A 114 -35.24 22.41 8.67
CA ALA A 114 -36.66 22.40 9.05
C ALA A 114 -36.88 22.74 10.54
N ALA A 115 -35.99 22.31 11.43
CA ALA A 115 -36.05 22.67 12.84
C ALA A 115 -35.79 24.17 13.05
N TYR A 116 -34.75 24.71 12.39
CA TYR A 116 -34.43 26.13 12.41
C TYR A 116 -35.58 26.98 11.85
N GLU A 117 -36.20 26.56 10.74
CA GLU A 117 -37.34 27.27 10.15
C GLU A 117 -38.55 27.34 11.11
N ARG A 118 -38.84 26.25 11.84
CA ARG A 118 -39.90 26.25 12.87
C ARG A 118 -39.57 27.20 14.01
N GLU A 119 -38.35 27.18 14.51
CA GLU A 119 -37.89 28.09 15.56
C GLU A 119 -38.02 29.55 15.13
N MET A 120 -37.58 29.86 13.90
CA MET A 120 -37.69 31.21 13.33
C MET A 120 -39.14 31.63 13.08
N ALA A 121 -40.05 30.70 12.79
CA ALA A 121 -41.47 30.98 12.65
C ALA A 121 -42.14 31.32 14.00
N GLU A 122 -41.68 30.70 15.09
CA GLU A 122 -42.16 30.98 16.45
C GLU A 122 -41.52 32.23 17.08
N TRP A 123 -40.35 32.64 16.60
CA TRP A 123 -39.56 33.74 17.15
C TRP A 123 -40.33 35.08 17.23
N PRO A 124 -41.09 35.52 16.21
CA PRO A 124 -41.83 36.78 16.28
C PRO A 124 -42.89 36.80 17.38
N GLU A 125 -43.59 35.69 17.60
CA GLU A 125 -44.61 35.61 18.65
C GLU A 125 -43.99 35.60 20.04
N ARG A 126 -42.86 34.90 20.22
CA ARG A 126 -42.06 34.97 21.46
C ARG A 126 -41.56 36.39 21.72
N ALA A 127 -41.03 37.05 20.70
CA ALA A 127 -40.54 38.42 20.80
C ALA A 127 -41.67 39.41 21.18
N LYS A 128 -42.86 39.27 20.60
CA LYS A 128 -44.05 40.06 20.98
C LYS A 128 -44.46 39.81 22.43
N ALA A 129 -44.50 38.55 22.85
CA ALA A 129 -44.87 38.18 24.22
C ALA A 129 -43.87 38.77 25.24
N GLU A 130 -42.58 38.69 24.94
CA GLU A 130 -41.53 39.27 25.78
C GLU A 130 -41.63 40.79 25.84
N GLN A 131 -41.88 41.45 24.69
CA GLN A 131 -42.09 42.90 24.67
C GLN A 131 -43.31 43.32 25.48
N ALA A 132 -44.44 42.59 25.36
CA ALA A 132 -45.64 42.86 26.13
C ALA A 132 -45.39 42.74 27.64
N GLU A 133 -44.57 41.79 28.07
CA GLU A 133 -44.21 41.65 29.48
C GLU A 133 -43.33 42.80 29.97
N ARG A 134 -42.35 43.22 29.17
CA ARG A 134 -41.53 44.41 29.46
C ARG A 134 -42.39 45.67 29.59
N ASP A 135 -43.36 45.84 28.70
CA ASP A 135 -44.28 46.98 28.72
C ASP A 135 -45.17 46.97 29.98
N ARG A 136 -45.63 45.79 30.43
CA ARG A 136 -46.38 45.65 31.69
C ARG A 136 -45.55 46.07 32.89
N ILE A 137 -44.32 45.55 33.00
CA ILE A 137 -43.39 45.89 34.08
C ILE A 137 -43.11 47.39 34.08
N TRP A 138 -42.87 47.99 32.91
CA TRP A 138 -42.63 49.42 32.77
C TRP A 138 -43.85 50.25 33.21
N ALA A 139 -45.06 49.86 32.81
CA ALA A 139 -46.29 50.53 33.21
C ALA A 139 -46.52 50.45 34.72
N GLU A 140 -46.20 49.33 35.36
CA GLU A 140 -46.32 49.14 36.80
C GLU A 140 -45.33 50.02 37.58
N GLN A 141 -44.06 50.04 37.16
CA GLN A 141 -43.06 50.94 37.74
C GLN A 141 -43.48 52.41 37.63
N ARG A 142 -44.07 52.80 36.50
CA ARG A 142 -44.61 54.16 36.28
C ARG A 142 -45.78 54.48 37.20
N ARG A 143 -46.66 53.52 37.49
CA ARG A 143 -47.76 53.70 38.46
C ARG A 143 -47.20 53.89 39.87
N GLN A 144 -46.31 53.02 40.31
CA GLN A 144 -45.68 53.09 41.63
C GLN A 144 -44.91 54.41 41.83
N ALA A 145 -44.21 54.90 40.81
CA ALA A 145 -43.51 56.18 40.86
C ALA A 145 -44.48 57.38 41.01
N ARG A 146 -45.64 57.34 40.32
CA ARG A 146 -46.67 58.38 40.45
C ARG A 146 -47.34 58.37 41.81
N GLU A 147 -47.67 57.19 42.33
CA GLU A 147 -48.25 57.03 43.67
C GLU A 147 -47.28 57.52 44.76
N SER A 148 -46.00 57.16 44.63
CA SER A 148 -44.94 57.62 45.54
C SER A 148 -44.78 59.15 45.50
N ALA A 149 -44.82 59.75 44.31
CA ALA A 149 -44.76 61.21 44.15
C ALA A 149 -45.99 61.92 44.72
N ALA A 150 -47.19 61.37 44.51
CA ALA A 150 -48.42 61.91 45.08
C ALA A 150 -48.41 61.85 46.62
N GLY A 151 -48.02 60.72 47.21
CA GLY A 151 -47.92 60.55 48.66
C GLY A 151 -46.87 61.47 49.30
N ALA A 152 -45.72 61.70 48.65
CA ALA A 152 -44.72 62.65 49.13
C ALA A 152 -45.23 64.11 49.14
N THR A 153 -46.11 64.46 48.19
CA THR A 153 -46.71 65.80 48.10
C THR A 153 -47.75 66.02 49.21
N GLU A 154 -48.48 64.98 49.60
CA GLU A 154 -49.48 65.03 50.67
C GLU A 154 -48.85 65.04 52.07
N ALA A 155 -47.74 64.31 52.27
CA ALA A 155 -46.99 64.32 53.53
C ALA A 155 -46.23 65.64 53.82
N SER A 156 -46.11 66.52 52.82
CA SER A 156 -45.46 67.84 52.96
C SER A 156 -46.44 68.99 53.26
N ARG A 157 -47.75 68.71 53.35
CA ARG A 157 -48.79 69.68 53.75
C ARG A 157 -49.17 69.54 55.22
#